data_AF-A0A2N3BAR4-F1
#
_entry.id   AF-A0A2N3BAR4-F1
#
_cell.length_a   1.000
_cell.length_b   1.000
_cell.length_c   1.000
_cell.angle_alpha   90.00
_cell.angle_beta   90.00
_cell.angle_gamma   90.00
#
_symmetry.space_group_name_H-M   'P 1'
#
loop_
_entity.id
_entity.type
_entity.pdbx_description
1 polymer ?
#
loop_
_entity_poly.entity_id
_entity_poly.type
_entity_poly.pdbx_seq_one_letter_code
_entity_poly.pdbx_strand_id
1 'polypeptide(L)'
;IYPCFTFADVPTRFVEEVEAAKAYRAKIDDYSCSLWRMVEAAAAPAGPWFLGQRFSALDIYIGVMSHWRPRPAWFASEAPKLAAIARKVQARPDLAAVFARNFG
;
A
#
# COMPACT_ATOMS: atom_id res chain seq x y z
N ILE A 1 6.19 -1.41 -6.13
CA ILE A 1 5.77 -1.32 -4.72
C ILE A 1 6.06 -2.61 -3.95
N TYR A 2 5.46 -3.75 -4.32
CA TYR A 2 5.64 -5.04 -3.61
C TYR A 2 7.09 -5.42 -3.26
N PRO A 3 8.11 -5.27 -4.13
CA PRO A 3 9.48 -5.65 -3.78
C PRO A 3 10.08 -4.90 -2.58
N CYS A 4 9.63 -3.67 -2.29
CA CYS A 4 10.11 -2.92 -1.14
C CYS A 4 9.82 -3.63 0.19
N PHE A 5 8.72 -4.39 0.28
CA PHE A 5 8.40 -5.18 1.46
C PHE A 5 9.39 -6.32 1.64
N THR A 6 9.68 -7.06 0.56
CA THR A 6 10.63 -8.18 0.61
C THR A 6 12.05 -7.75 1.01
N PHE A 7 12.45 -6.53 0.65
CA PHE A 7 13.73 -5.97 1.08
C PHE A 7 13.73 -5.52 2.55
N ALA A 8 12.58 -5.08 3.06
CA ALA A 8 12.46 -4.53 4.40
C ALA A 8 12.03 -5.56 5.47
N ASP A 9 11.45 -6.70 5.10
CA ASP A 9 10.96 -7.73 6.04
C ASP A 9 12.12 -8.53 6.67
N VAL A 10 13.13 -8.86 5.87
CA VAL A 10 14.35 -9.55 6.34
C VAL A 10 15.59 -8.81 5.80
N PRO A 11 15.91 -7.62 6.35
CA PRO A 11 16.99 -6.78 5.84
C PRO A 11 18.37 -7.45 5.95
N THR A 12 18.53 -8.42 6.86
CA THR A 12 19.76 -9.21 7.02
C THR A 12 20.10 -10.11 5.85
N ARG A 13 19.17 -10.32 4.91
CA ARG A 13 19.47 -10.98 3.62
C ARG A 13 20.32 -10.11 2.68
N PHE A 14 20.33 -8.80 2.90
CA PHE A 14 21.03 -7.82 2.06
C PHE A 14 22.18 -7.13 2.79
N VAL A 15 22.08 -7.02 4.12
CA VAL A 15 23.08 -6.37 4.97
C VAL A 15 23.26 -7.20 6.24
N GLU A 16 24.39 -7.89 6.38
CA GLU A 16 24.60 -8.86 7.49
C GLU A 16 24.68 -8.20 8.87
N GLU A 17 25.28 -7.02 8.97
CA GLU A 17 25.44 -6.29 10.23
C GLU A 17 24.09 -5.72 10.68
N VAL A 18 23.74 -5.95 11.95
CA VAL A 18 22.39 -5.73 12.50
C VAL A 18 22.00 -4.25 12.53
N GLU A 19 22.90 -3.36 12.95
CA GLU A 19 22.59 -1.93 13.00
C GLU A 19 22.47 -1.33 11.60
N ALA A 20 23.35 -1.74 10.68
CA ALA A 20 23.28 -1.39 9.27
C ALA A 20 22.00 -1.94 8.61
N ALA A 21 21.55 -3.14 8.98
CA ALA A 21 20.29 -3.73 8.51
C ALA A 21 19.06 -2.92 8.99
N LYS A 22 19.08 -2.39 10.22
CA LYS A 22 18.03 -1.47 10.71
C LYS A 22 17.99 -0.18 9.89
N ALA A 23 19.16 0.43 9.66
CA ALA A 23 19.26 1.65 8.86
C ALA A 23 18.80 1.41 7.41
N TYR A 24 19.18 0.27 6.83
CA TYR A 24 18.73 -0.16 5.51
C TYR A 24 17.20 -0.29 5.44
N ARG A 25 16.58 -0.98 6.42
CA ARG A 25 15.12 -1.11 6.50
C ARG A 25 14.42 0.25 6.52
N ALA A 26 14.91 1.18 7.33
CA ALA A 26 14.33 2.53 7.39
C ALA A 26 14.38 3.24 6.03
N LYS A 27 15.50 3.14 5.30
CA LYS A 27 15.62 3.71 3.95
C LYS A 27 14.67 3.07 2.94
N ILE A 28 14.46 1.75 3.01
CA ILE A 28 13.49 1.07 2.15
C ILE A 28 12.06 1.47 2.49
N ASP A 29 11.72 1.61 3.77
CA ASP A 29 10.40 2.06 4.21
C ASP A 29 10.12 3.50 3.72
N ASP A 30 11.09 4.42 3.85
CA ASP A 30 11.01 5.79 3.30
C ASP A 30 10.84 5.79 1.78
N TYR A 31 11.61 4.96 1.07
CA TYR A 31 11.51 4.82 -0.37
C TYR A 31 10.16 4.24 -0.80
N SER A 32 9.60 3.28 -0.03
CA SER A 32 8.26 2.76 -0.32
C SER A 32 7.19 3.86 -0.23
N CYS A 33 7.34 4.80 0.72
CA CYS A 33 6.46 5.95 0.85
C CYS A 33 6.57 6.89 -0.36
N SER A 34 7.76 7.13 -0.89
CA SER A 34 7.93 7.96 -2.10
C SER A 34 7.25 7.33 -3.31
N LEU A 35 7.38 6.00 -3.48
CA LEU A 35 6.69 5.29 -4.55
C LEU A 35 5.17 5.33 -4.40
N TRP A 36 4.64 5.22 -3.18
CA TRP A 36 3.20 5.37 -2.94
C TRP A 36 2.69 6.76 -3.29
N ARG A 37 3.46 7.82 -3.01
CA ARG A 37 3.11 9.18 -3.46
C ARG A 37 3.06 9.29 -5.00
N MET A 38 3.93 8.57 -5.71
CA MET A 38 3.86 8.50 -7.18
C MET A 38 2.59 7.78 -7.66
N VAL A 39 2.21 6.67 -7.01
CA VAL A 39 0.97 5.94 -7.33
C VAL A 39 -0.26 6.79 -7.03
N GLU A 40 -0.27 7.51 -5.90
CA GLU A 40 -1.30 8.51 -5.58
C GLU A 40 -1.40 9.55 -6.68
N ALA A 41 -0.28 10.14 -7.12
CA ALA A 41 -0.27 11.13 -8.20
C ALA A 41 -0.84 10.57 -9.52
N ALA A 42 -0.56 9.30 -9.83
CA ALA A 42 -1.03 8.64 -11.05
C ALA A 42 -2.53 8.24 -11.01
N ALA A 43 -3.15 8.13 -9.83
CA ALA A 43 -4.55 7.78 -9.72
C ALA A 43 -5.43 8.83 -10.42
N ALA A 44 -6.44 8.36 -11.15
CA ALA A 44 -7.34 9.20 -11.95
C ALA A 44 -7.89 10.38 -11.13
N PRO A 45 -8.01 11.58 -11.73
CA PRO A 45 -8.46 12.77 -11.02
C PRO A 45 -9.94 12.71 -10.62
N ALA A 46 -10.72 11.86 -11.28
CA ALA A 46 -12.15 11.70 -11.05
C ALA A 46 -12.58 10.24 -11.22
N GLY A 47 -13.67 9.88 -10.52
CA GLY A 47 -14.20 8.53 -10.48
C GLY A 47 -13.80 7.78 -9.20
N PRO A 48 -14.54 6.71 -8.83
CA PRO A 48 -14.36 6.02 -7.56
C PRO A 48 -13.17 5.05 -7.51
N TRP A 49 -12.50 4.81 -8.64
CA TRP A 49 -11.47 3.77 -8.81
C TRP A 49 -10.17 4.33 -9.38
N PHE A 50 -9.09 3.56 -9.31
CA PHE A 50 -7.75 4.00 -9.71
C PHE A 50 -7.68 4.48 -11.16
N LEU A 51 -8.36 3.78 -12.08
CA LEU A 51 -8.46 4.14 -13.50
C LEU A 51 -9.71 4.98 -13.82
N GLY A 52 -10.34 5.56 -12.82
CA GLY A 52 -11.52 6.42 -12.94
C GLY A 52 -12.82 5.69 -12.67
N GLN A 53 -13.66 5.52 -13.70
CA GLN A 53 -15.04 5.03 -13.51
C GLN A 53 -15.16 3.51 -13.35
N ARG A 54 -14.21 2.74 -13.89
CA ARG A 54 -14.29 1.27 -13.90
C ARG A 54 -13.39 0.66 -12.84
N PHE A 55 -13.94 -0.28 -12.08
CA PHE A 55 -13.21 -1.10 -11.12
C PHE A 55 -12.24 -2.03 -11.86
N SER A 56 -11.08 -2.27 -11.27
CA SER A 56 -10.00 -3.05 -11.86
C SER A 56 -9.21 -3.83 -10.81
N ALA A 57 -8.31 -4.71 -11.26
CA ALA A 57 -7.40 -5.42 -10.36
C ALA A 57 -6.48 -4.48 -9.56
N LEU A 58 -6.21 -3.26 -10.05
CA LEU A 58 -5.41 -2.27 -9.33
C LEU A 58 -6.10 -1.83 -8.03
N ASP A 59 -7.42 -1.73 -8.02
CA ASP A 59 -8.19 -1.36 -6.84
C ASP A 59 -8.08 -2.43 -5.76
N ILE A 60 -8.17 -3.72 -6.15
CA ILE A 60 -7.96 -4.85 -5.23
C ILE A 60 -6.55 -4.83 -4.64
N TYR A 61 -5.55 -4.59 -5.50
CA TYR A 61 -4.15 -4.47 -5.09
C TYR A 61 -3.96 -3.35 -4.06
N ILE A 62 -4.51 -2.16 -4.31
CA ILE A 62 -4.48 -1.02 -3.37
C ILE A 62 -5.18 -1.38 -2.06
N GLY A 63 -6.36 -2.02 -2.14
CA GLY A 63 -7.11 -2.47 -0.98
C GLY A 63 -6.26 -3.35 -0.07
N VAL A 64 -5.63 -4.40 -0.61
CA VAL A 64 -4.75 -5.32 0.16
C VAL A 64 -3.53 -4.59 0.70
N MET A 65 -2.80 -3.87 -0.16
CA MET A 65 -1.54 -3.26 0.23
C MET A 65 -1.69 -2.13 1.24
N SER A 66 -2.85 -1.47 1.31
CA SER A 66 -3.12 -0.45 2.32
C SER A 66 -3.03 -0.97 3.77
N HIS A 67 -3.17 -2.29 3.97
CA HIS A 67 -2.99 -2.95 5.27
C HIS A 67 -1.53 -3.27 5.61
N TRP A 68 -0.59 -3.15 4.69
CA TRP A 68 0.83 -3.34 4.98
C TRP A 68 1.50 -2.02 5.34
N ARG A 69 2.80 -2.00 5.65
CA ARG A 69 3.56 -0.74 5.82
C ARG A 69 3.39 0.14 4.57
N PRO A 70 3.16 1.46 4.69
CA PRO A 70 3.25 2.31 5.88
C PRO A 70 1.96 2.41 6.73
N ARG A 71 1.00 1.49 6.54
CA ARG A 71 -0.26 1.31 7.29
C ARG A 71 -1.35 2.33 6.94
N PRO A 72 -2.64 2.01 7.22
CA PRO A 72 -3.77 2.84 6.77
C PRO A 72 -3.72 4.31 7.20
N ALA A 73 -3.16 4.61 8.38
CA ALA A 73 -3.04 5.98 8.88
C ALA A 73 -2.18 6.85 7.95
N TRP A 74 -1.07 6.32 7.43
CA TRP A 74 -0.21 7.02 6.49
C TRP A 74 -0.93 7.25 5.15
N PHE A 75 -1.65 6.25 4.64
CA PHE A 75 -2.43 6.42 3.41
C PHE A 75 -3.51 7.50 3.57
N ALA A 76 -4.17 7.55 4.72
CA ALA A 76 -5.19 8.56 4.98
C ALA A 76 -4.62 10.00 4.93
N SER A 77 -3.38 10.21 5.38
CA SER A 77 -2.74 11.53 5.37
C SER A 77 -2.02 11.86 4.06
N GLU A 78 -1.28 10.90 3.49
CA GLU A 78 -0.31 11.14 2.40
C GLU A 78 -0.79 10.66 1.03
N ALA A 79 -1.78 9.76 0.99
CA ALA A 79 -2.32 9.17 -0.25
C ALA A 79 -3.85 9.06 -0.21
N PRO A 80 -4.57 10.19 -0.09
CA PRO A 80 -6.01 10.21 0.18
C PRO A 80 -6.86 9.58 -0.92
N LYS A 81 -6.47 9.64 -2.20
CA LYS A 81 -7.21 8.95 -3.28
C LYS A 81 -7.07 7.44 -3.12
N LEU A 82 -5.86 6.94 -2.87
CA LEU A 82 -5.64 5.50 -2.61
C LEU A 82 -6.38 5.04 -1.35
N ALA A 83 -6.41 5.85 -0.28
CA ALA A 83 -7.15 5.55 0.93
C ALA A 83 -8.68 5.48 0.69
N ALA A 84 -9.22 6.34 -0.19
CA ALA A 84 -10.62 6.29 -0.58
C ALA A 84 -10.94 5.01 -1.39
N ILE A 85 -10.06 4.64 -2.33
CA ILE A 85 -10.17 3.40 -3.10
C ILE A 85 -10.14 2.19 -2.18
N ALA A 86 -9.17 2.11 -1.26
CA ALA A 86 -9.04 1.00 -0.32
C ALA A 86 -10.32 0.79 0.54
N ARG A 87 -10.87 1.88 1.09
CA ARG A 87 -12.14 1.84 1.85
C ARG A 87 -13.30 1.36 0.98
N LYS A 88 -13.40 1.85 -0.26
CA LYS A 88 -14.43 1.39 -1.19
C LYS A 88 -14.29 -0.10 -1.49
N VAL A 89 -13.07 -0.58 -1.77
CA VAL A 89 -12.77 -2.00 -2.02
C VAL A 89 -13.20 -2.88 -0.84
N GLN A 90 -12.83 -2.50 0.38
CA GLN A 90 -13.20 -3.23 1.61
C GLN A 90 -14.72 -3.27 1.83
N ALA A 91 -15.45 -2.23 1.43
CA ALA A 91 -16.90 -2.17 1.56
C ALA A 91 -17.66 -2.84 0.39
N ARG A 92 -16.96 -3.33 -0.66
CA ARG A 92 -17.65 -3.95 -1.79
C ARG A 92 -18.28 -5.29 -1.38
N PRO A 93 -19.56 -5.56 -1.73
CA PRO A 93 -20.25 -6.78 -1.30
C PRO A 93 -19.55 -8.08 -1.68
N ASP A 94 -18.90 -8.12 -2.84
CA ASP A 94 -18.18 -9.28 -3.36
C ASP A 94 -16.82 -9.53 -2.69
N LEU A 95 -16.28 -8.54 -1.97
CA LEU A 95 -14.95 -8.60 -1.34
C LEU A 95 -14.97 -8.44 0.18
N ALA A 96 -16.02 -7.83 0.75
CA ALA A 96 -16.08 -7.46 2.16
C ALA A 96 -15.81 -8.63 3.10
N ALA A 97 -16.39 -9.80 2.84
CA ALA A 97 -16.17 -10.99 3.66
C ALA A 97 -14.70 -11.45 3.65
N VAL A 98 -14.03 -11.36 2.50
CA VAL A 98 -12.60 -11.72 2.39
C VAL A 98 -11.75 -10.68 3.12
N PHE A 99 -12.02 -9.39 2.95
CA PHE A 99 -11.25 -8.36 3.66
C PHE A 99 -11.43 -8.45 5.17
N ALA A 100 -12.66 -8.63 5.67
CA ALA A 100 -12.94 -8.81 7.08
C ALA A 100 -12.20 -10.04 7.66
N ARG A 101 -12.20 -11.17 6.95
CA ARG A 101 -11.49 -12.38 7.41
C ARG A 101 -9.98 -12.18 7.58
N ASN A 102 -9.34 -11.41 6.69
CA ASN A 102 -7.88 -11.29 6.66
C ASN A 102 -7.35 -10.04 7.37
N PHE A 103 -8.18 -9.01 7.59
CA PHE A 103 -7.75 -7.71 8.10
C PHE A 103 -8.70 -7.06 9.13
N GLY A 104 -9.83 -7.70 9.44
CA GLY A 104 -10.80 -7.25 10.44
C GLY A 104 -10.53 -7.79 11.85
#